data_AF-A0A517VD96-F1
#
_entry.id   AF-A0A517VD96-F1
#
_cell.length_a   1.000
_cell.length_b   1.000
_cell.length_c   1.000
_cell.angle_alpha   90.00
_cell.angle_beta   90.00
_cell.angle_gamma   90.00
#
_symmetry.space_group_name_H-M   'P 1'
#
loop_
_entity.id
_entity.type
_entity.pdbx_description
1 polymer ?
#
loop_
_entity_poly.entity_id
_entity_poly.type
_entity_poly.pdbx_seq_one_letter_code
_entity_poly.pdbx_strand_id
1 'polypeptide(L)'
;MKYGAVVMGDPRELLRRGPGEIKDASEFSKDDSNIFAHFIQVQSQINKSKWKKSDIKFQEHGSNLIDASVPGFEDFIFVAAYFRQLFMERKDYLLKDAADRYCKHSSCDIRKAWIHNEVKSFYKILDSPTHPFSINDYTLKQIFYAFIYGAGIMHKIPKDKDTALKRFLDIYDNYPTHRVLYALNVQLRVIMNHVNNIACIIYQDFSYWQSKYNLVLPDVRWHQRLFEINKSNNSVQE
;
A
#
# COMPACT_ATOMS: atom_id res chain seq x y z
N MET A 1 -30.00 0.00 -18.48
CA MET A 1 -28.60 0.33 -18.86
C MET A 1 -27.84 -0.97 -19.13
N LYS A 2 -27.14 -1.10 -20.26
CA LYS A 2 -26.18 -2.20 -20.46
C LYS A 2 -24.89 -1.83 -19.74
N TYR A 3 -24.50 -2.62 -18.74
CA TYR A 3 -23.19 -2.47 -18.12
C TYR A 3 -22.10 -2.97 -19.07
N GLY A 4 -20.99 -2.24 -19.17
CA GLY A 4 -19.84 -2.63 -19.98
C GLY A 4 -19.16 -3.87 -19.40
N ALA A 5 -18.29 -4.50 -20.19
CA ALA A 5 -17.43 -5.58 -19.70
C ALA A 5 -16.55 -5.07 -18.55
N VAL A 6 -16.36 -5.89 -17.51
CA VAL A 6 -15.42 -5.56 -16.42
C VAL A 6 -14.00 -5.78 -16.93
N VAL A 7 -13.19 -4.71 -16.90
CA VAL A 7 -11.78 -4.74 -17.32
C VAL A 7 -10.91 -4.98 -16.08
N MET A 8 -10.00 -5.96 -16.16
CA MET A 8 -9.02 -6.20 -15.10
C MET A 8 -8.02 -5.04 -15.00
N GLY A 9 -7.60 -4.64 -13.80
CA GLY A 9 -6.71 -3.49 -13.59
C GLY A 9 -7.41 -2.12 -13.55
N ASP A 10 -8.69 -2.04 -13.90
CA ASP A 10 -9.47 -0.80 -13.91
C ASP A 10 -10.76 -0.91 -13.07
N PRO A 11 -10.85 -0.20 -11.93
CA PRO A 11 -12.01 -0.30 -11.04
C PRO A 11 -13.25 0.43 -11.57
N ARG A 12 -13.13 1.27 -12.61
CA ARG A 12 -14.19 2.21 -13.02
C ARG A 12 -15.50 1.50 -13.35
N GLU A 13 -15.45 0.39 -14.07
CA GLU A 13 -16.67 -0.35 -14.44
C GLU A 13 -17.35 -1.03 -13.26
N LEU A 14 -16.59 -1.45 -12.23
CA LEU A 14 -17.17 -1.95 -10.98
C LEU A 14 -17.80 -0.81 -10.19
N LEU A 15 -17.08 0.30 -10.02
CA LEU A 15 -17.56 1.49 -9.30
C LEU A 15 -18.83 2.07 -9.92
N ARG A 16 -18.93 2.09 -11.26
CA ARG A 16 -20.08 2.59 -12.02
C ARG A 16 -21.35 1.75 -11.82
N ARG A 17 -21.21 0.48 -11.48
CA ARG A 17 -22.35 -0.42 -11.19
C ARG A 17 -23.00 -0.12 -9.83
N GLY A 18 -22.42 0.79 -9.04
CA GLY A 18 -22.87 1.07 -7.67
C GLY A 18 -22.33 0.04 -6.68
N PRO A 19 -22.54 0.26 -5.37
CA PRO A 19 -21.96 -0.59 -4.33
C PRO A 19 -22.48 -2.03 -4.41
N GLY A 20 -21.62 -3.00 -4.11
CA GLY A 20 -22.01 -4.40 -3.96
C GLY A 20 -22.79 -4.63 -2.66
N GLU A 21 -23.72 -5.60 -2.65
CA GLU A 21 -24.41 -6.01 -1.41
C GLU A 21 -23.50 -6.89 -0.54
N ILE A 22 -23.72 -6.87 0.77
CA ILE A 22 -23.08 -7.81 1.70
C ILE A 22 -23.80 -9.18 1.63
N LYS A 23 -23.06 -10.28 1.76
CA LYS A 23 -23.59 -11.64 1.76
C LYS A 23 -24.39 -11.91 3.05
N ASP A 24 -23.78 -11.64 4.19
CA ASP A 24 -24.39 -11.77 5.50
C ASP A 24 -23.81 -10.69 6.43
N ALA A 25 -24.68 -9.80 6.91
CA ALA A 25 -24.31 -8.71 7.81
C ALA A 25 -24.09 -9.19 9.26
N SER A 26 -24.71 -10.31 9.65
CA SER A 26 -24.62 -10.83 11.02
C SER A 26 -23.25 -11.42 11.34
N GLU A 27 -22.54 -11.90 10.32
CA GLU A 27 -21.17 -12.42 10.44
C GLU A 27 -20.11 -11.30 10.40
N PHE A 28 -20.50 -10.05 10.13
CA PHE A 28 -19.57 -8.94 9.98
C PHE A 28 -19.12 -8.43 11.36
N SER A 29 -17.85 -8.61 11.67
CA SER A 29 -17.32 -8.28 12.99
C SER A 29 -16.76 -6.86 13.08
N LYS A 30 -16.56 -6.38 14.31
CA LYS A 30 -15.83 -5.12 14.56
C LYS A 30 -14.40 -5.17 14.01
N ASP A 31 -13.77 -6.34 14.07
CA ASP A 31 -12.42 -6.56 13.56
C ASP A 31 -12.37 -6.39 12.03
N ASP A 32 -13.38 -6.87 11.30
CA ASP A 32 -13.51 -6.63 9.84
C ASP A 32 -13.62 -5.13 9.53
N SER A 33 -14.45 -4.41 10.30
CA SER A 33 -14.55 -2.95 10.24
C SER A 33 -13.21 -2.26 10.47
N ASN A 34 -12.47 -2.70 11.50
CA ASN A 34 -11.17 -2.14 11.85
C ASN A 34 -10.13 -2.37 10.75
N ILE A 35 -10.08 -3.57 10.18
CA ILE A 35 -9.15 -3.88 9.09
C ILE A 35 -9.46 -3.04 7.85
N PHE A 36 -10.73 -2.89 7.45
CA PHE A 36 -11.09 -2.03 6.32
C PHE A 36 -10.72 -0.56 6.58
N ALA A 37 -11.06 -0.05 7.76
CA ALA A 37 -10.74 1.32 8.13
C ALA A 37 -9.23 1.57 8.15
N HIS A 38 -8.46 0.63 8.72
CA HIS A 38 -7.00 0.72 8.79
C HIS A 38 -6.38 0.66 7.39
N PHE A 39 -6.82 -0.26 6.53
CA PHE A 39 -6.36 -0.35 5.14
C PHE A 39 -6.61 0.94 4.35
N ILE A 40 -7.84 1.47 4.39
CA ILE A 40 -8.21 2.74 3.74
C ILE A 40 -7.38 3.89 4.29
N GLN A 41 -7.16 3.91 5.61
CA GLN A 41 -6.29 4.90 6.24
C GLN A 41 -4.85 4.82 5.73
N VAL A 42 -4.23 3.64 5.75
CA VAL A 42 -2.83 3.43 5.30
C VAL A 42 -2.68 3.88 3.85
N GLN A 43 -3.60 3.48 2.98
CA GLN A 43 -3.63 3.91 1.59
C GLN A 43 -3.74 5.45 1.47
N SER A 44 -4.61 6.07 2.26
CA SER A 44 -4.80 7.54 2.27
C SER A 44 -3.54 8.27 2.72
N GLN A 45 -2.83 7.76 3.74
CA GLN A 45 -1.59 8.38 4.22
C GLN A 45 -0.50 8.35 3.16
N ILE A 46 -0.31 7.20 2.48
CA ILE A 46 0.67 7.12 1.39
C ILE A 46 0.29 8.10 0.27
N ASN A 47 -0.97 8.18 -0.15
CA ASN A 47 -1.37 9.07 -1.24
C ASN A 47 -1.26 10.56 -0.91
N LYS A 48 -1.44 10.94 0.36
CA LYS A 48 -1.31 12.34 0.81
C LYS A 48 0.15 12.73 1.10
N SER A 49 1.04 11.75 1.24
CA SER A 49 2.45 11.95 1.57
C SER A 49 3.19 12.85 0.56
N LYS A 50 4.25 13.51 1.05
CA LYS A 50 5.20 14.22 0.18
C LYS A 50 5.84 13.26 -0.83
N TRP A 51 6.25 12.08 -0.40
CA TRP A 51 6.79 11.01 -1.27
C TRP A 51 5.96 10.75 -2.53
N LYS A 52 4.62 10.66 -2.41
CA LYS A 52 3.73 10.42 -3.55
C LYS A 52 3.66 11.63 -4.49
N LYS A 53 3.77 12.84 -3.94
CA LYS A 53 3.70 14.12 -4.66
C LYS A 53 5.04 14.54 -5.25
N SER A 54 6.15 14.00 -4.76
CA SER A 54 7.49 14.32 -5.26
C SER A 54 7.64 13.96 -6.73
N ASP A 55 8.50 14.67 -7.43
CA ASP A 55 8.86 14.31 -8.79
C ASP A 55 9.73 13.05 -8.78
N ILE A 56 9.58 12.20 -9.79
CA ILE A 56 10.46 11.04 -10.02
C ILE A 56 10.92 11.08 -11.46
N LYS A 57 12.19 11.42 -11.64
CA LYS A 57 12.83 11.59 -12.93
C LYS A 57 14.11 10.81 -12.99
N PHE A 58 14.41 10.34 -14.19
CA PHE A 58 15.64 9.63 -14.47
C PHE A 58 15.97 9.73 -15.94
N GLN A 59 17.16 10.24 -16.22
CA GLN A 59 17.70 10.38 -17.55
C GLN A 59 19.18 10.01 -17.53
N GLU A 60 19.53 9.03 -18.37
CA GLU A 60 20.90 8.62 -18.60
C GLU A 60 21.20 8.65 -20.10
N HIS A 61 22.48 8.90 -20.42
CA HIS A 61 23.00 8.71 -21.76
C HIS A 61 24.27 7.86 -21.69
N GLY A 62 24.19 6.65 -22.25
CA GLY A 62 25.18 5.61 -22.01
C GLY A 62 25.25 5.26 -20.53
N SER A 63 26.42 5.47 -19.93
CA SER A 63 26.67 5.24 -18.49
C SER A 63 26.63 6.52 -17.65
N ASN A 64 26.38 7.68 -18.28
CA ASN A 64 26.41 8.97 -17.61
C ASN A 64 25.01 9.40 -17.18
N LEU A 65 24.88 9.73 -15.90
CA LEU A 65 23.67 10.35 -15.35
C LEU A 65 23.56 11.78 -15.87
N ILE A 66 22.46 12.09 -16.56
CA ILE A 66 22.14 13.45 -17.01
C ILE A 66 21.31 14.16 -15.95
N ASP A 67 20.24 13.51 -15.50
CA ASP A 67 19.30 14.06 -14.53
C ASP A 67 18.66 12.92 -13.74
N ALA A 68 18.46 13.15 -12.44
CA ALA A 68 17.66 12.28 -11.61
C ALA A 68 17.03 13.07 -10.46
N SER A 69 15.76 12.76 -10.21
CA SER A 69 15.03 13.24 -9.06
C SER A 69 14.29 12.07 -8.42
N VAL A 70 14.46 11.90 -7.12
CA VAL A 70 13.77 10.90 -6.31
C VAL A 70 13.36 11.54 -4.98
N PRO A 71 12.31 11.01 -4.30
CA PRO A 71 11.91 11.51 -2.99
C PRO A 71 13.08 11.48 -2.00
N GLY A 72 13.13 12.48 -1.12
CA GLY A 72 14.12 12.54 -0.05
C GLY A 72 13.97 11.40 0.95
N PHE A 73 15.00 11.18 1.76
CA PHE A 73 15.05 10.09 2.75
C PHE A 73 13.89 10.13 3.75
N GLU A 74 13.59 11.29 4.33
CA GLU A 74 12.49 11.45 5.29
C GLU A 74 11.12 11.10 4.68
N ASP A 75 10.90 11.54 3.44
CA ASP A 75 9.67 11.26 2.69
C ASP A 75 9.53 9.75 2.46
N PHE A 76 10.63 9.07 2.12
CA PHE A 76 10.66 7.63 1.95
C PHE A 76 10.40 6.88 3.27
N ILE A 77 11.07 7.24 4.38
CA ILE A 77 10.87 6.58 5.68
C ILE A 77 9.39 6.62 6.08
N PHE A 78 8.75 7.79 5.92
CA PHE A 78 7.35 7.97 6.25
C PHE A 78 6.46 6.94 5.53
N VAL A 79 6.62 6.79 4.21
CA VAL A 79 5.80 5.84 3.45
C VAL A 79 6.25 4.40 3.63
N ALA A 80 7.53 4.16 3.91
CA ALA A 80 8.04 2.82 4.11
C ALA A 80 7.36 2.11 5.28
N ALA A 81 7.06 2.85 6.36
CA ALA A 81 6.36 2.26 7.51
C ALA A 81 4.97 1.72 7.11
N TYR A 82 4.31 2.40 6.18
CA TYR A 82 3.00 2.01 5.64
C TYR A 82 3.12 0.91 4.57
N PHE A 83 4.11 0.96 3.69
CA PHE A 83 4.38 -0.12 2.74
C PHE A 83 4.69 -1.43 3.44
N ARG A 84 5.48 -1.37 4.51
CA ARG A 84 5.71 -2.52 5.39
C ARG A 84 4.39 -3.10 5.89
N GLN A 85 3.47 -2.26 6.37
CA GLN A 85 2.16 -2.73 6.82
C GLN A 85 1.39 -3.43 5.68
N LEU A 86 1.46 -2.91 4.46
CA LEU A 86 0.71 -3.48 3.33
C LEU A 86 1.14 -4.92 2.97
N PHE A 87 2.43 -5.25 3.01
CA PHE A 87 2.93 -6.50 2.38
C PHE A 87 4.02 -7.30 3.11
N MET A 88 4.50 -6.89 4.29
CA MET A 88 5.56 -7.63 4.98
C MET A 88 5.06 -8.87 5.72
N GLU A 89 5.63 -10.03 5.38
CA GLU A 89 5.25 -11.31 5.96
C GLU A 89 5.83 -11.41 7.36
N ARG A 90 4.92 -11.36 8.35
CA ARG A 90 5.01 -11.98 9.68
C ARG A 90 4.02 -11.38 10.68
N LYS A 91 3.44 -10.20 10.41
CA LYS A 91 2.39 -9.61 11.26
C LYS A 91 1.42 -8.66 10.55
N ASP A 92 1.84 -7.99 9.48
CA ASP A 92 1.14 -6.77 9.10
C ASP A 92 0.25 -6.88 7.86
N TYR A 93 0.37 -7.92 7.02
CA TYR A 93 -0.37 -8.35 5.78
C TYR A 93 -1.67 -7.62 5.34
N LEU A 94 -1.70 -6.29 5.44
CA LEU A 94 -2.95 -5.54 5.56
C LEU A 94 -3.75 -5.55 4.26
N LEU A 95 -3.05 -5.50 3.11
CA LEU A 95 -3.70 -5.58 1.82
C LEU A 95 -4.41 -6.94 1.64
N LYS A 96 -3.70 -8.03 1.96
CA LYS A 96 -4.25 -9.38 1.80
C LYS A 96 -5.37 -9.62 2.80
N ASP A 97 -5.20 -9.22 4.05
CA ASP A 97 -6.22 -9.39 5.08
C ASP A 97 -7.50 -8.59 4.74
N ALA A 98 -7.36 -7.33 4.32
CA ALA A 98 -8.50 -6.54 3.86
C ALA A 98 -9.18 -7.14 2.63
N ALA A 99 -8.42 -7.66 1.66
CA ALA A 99 -8.99 -8.29 0.47
C ALA A 99 -9.71 -9.61 0.79
N ASP A 100 -9.11 -10.47 1.63
CA ASP A 100 -9.69 -11.76 2.01
C ASP A 100 -11.01 -11.55 2.79
N ARG A 101 -11.02 -10.60 3.73
CA ARG A 101 -12.25 -10.22 4.47
C ARG A 101 -13.31 -9.62 3.56
N TYR A 102 -12.91 -8.74 2.63
CA TYR A 102 -13.84 -8.23 1.63
C TYR A 102 -14.46 -9.39 0.83
N CYS A 103 -13.64 -10.34 0.37
CA CYS A 103 -14.11 -11.47 -0.43
C CYS A 103 -15.01 -12.43 0.36
N LYS A 104 -14.77 -12.59 1.67
CA LYS A 104 -15.63 -13.32 2.60
C LYS A 104 -17.03 -12.70 2.67
N HIS A 105 -17.11 -11.38 2.83
CA HIS A 105 -18.36 -10.68 3.10
C HIS A 105 -19.11 -10.17 1.86
N SER A 106 -18.43 -9.98 0.72
CA SER A 106 -19.10 -9.54 -0.51
C SER A 106 -20.06 -10.62 -1.03
N SER A 107 -21.22 -10.21 -1.55
CA SER A 107 -22.15 -11.13 -2.24
C SER A 107 -21.83 -11.31 -3.73
N CYS A 108 -20.94 -10.47 -4.30
CA CYS A 108 -20.74 -10.38 -5.74
C CYS A 108 -19.45 -11.09 -6.19
N ASP A 109 -19.57 -12.25 -6.83
CA ASP A 109 -18.43 -13.05 -7.27
C ASP A 109 -17.51 -12.33 -8.28
N ILE A 110 -18.08 -11.47 -9.13
CA ILE A 110 -17.28 -10.67 -10.09
C ILE A 110 -16.34 -9.72 -9.33
N ARG A 111 -16.84 -9.05 -8.28
CA ARG A 111 -16.02 -8.15 -7.45
C ARG A 111 -14.93 -8.93 -6.70
N LYS A 112 -15.26 -10.11 -6.17
CA LYS A 112 -14.28 -11.02 -5.53
C LYS A 112 -13.18 -11.44 -6.48
N ALA A 113 -13.56 -11.93 -7.66
CA ALA A 113 -12.61 -12.38 -8.67
C ALA A 113 -11.68 -11.24 -9.11
N TRP A 114 -12.23 -10.03 -9.26
CA TRP A 114 -11.46 -8.84 -9.61
C TRP A 114 -10.48 -8.44 -8.49
N ILE A 115 -10.92 -8.40 -7.22
CA ILE A 115 -10.03 -8.10 -6.08
C ILE A 115 -8.92 -9.15 -5.96
N HIS A 116 -9.24 -10.44 -6.09
CA HIS A 116 -8.22 -11.49 -6.10
C HIS A 116 -7.20 -11.29 -7.23
N ASN A 117 -7.65 -10.89 -8.43
CA ASN A 117 -6.75 -10.61 -9.55
C ASN A 117 -5.82 -9.42 -9.26
N GLU A 118 -6.33 -8.35 -8.65
CA GLU A 118 -5.52 -7.19 -8.27
C GLU A 118 -4.48 -7.56 -7.19
N VAL A 119 -4.88 -8.32 -6.17
CA VAL A 119 -3.96 -8.82 -5.13
C VAL A 119 -2.88 -9.71 -5.73
N LYS A 120 -3.27 -10.63 -6.64
CA LYS A 120 -2.32 -11.50 -7.34
C LYS A 120 -1.33 -10.68 -8.18
N SER A 121 -1.81 -9.65 -8.88
CA SER A 121 -0.97 -8.78 -9.71
C SER A 121 0.01 -7.97 -8.85
N PHE A 122 -0.47 -7.45 -7.72
CA PHE A 122 0.37 -6.77 -6.72
C PHE A 122 1.52 -7.66 -6.23
N TYR A 123 1.23 -8.88 -5.77
CA TYR A 123 2.28 -9.79 -5.30
C TYR A 123 3.19 -10.27 -6.42
N LYS A 124 2.66 -10.47 -7.63
CA LYS A 124 3.48 -10.79 -8.81
C LYS A 124 4.55 -9.71 -9.03
N ILE A 125 4.21 -8.42 -8.94
CA ILE A 125 5.18 -7.33 -9.11
C ILE A 125 6.17 -7.29 -7.95
N LEU A 126 5.71 -7.46 -6.71
CA LEU A 126 6.59 -7.50 -5.53
C LEU A 126 7.66 -8.60 -5.63
N ASP A 127 7.28 -9.76 -6.16
CA ASP A 127 8.13 -10.95 -6.27
C ASP A 127 8.80 -11.07 -7.65
N SER A 128 8.62 -10.10 -8.55
CA SER A 128 9.32 -10.04 -9.84
C SER A 128 10.60 -9.21 -9.73
N PRO A 129 11.64 -9.52 -10.54
CA PRO A 129 12.80 -8.65 -10.70
C PRO A 129 12.40 -7.23 -11.09
N THR A 130 13.11 -6.22 -10.57
CA THR A 130 12.78 -4.82 -10.85
C THR A 130 13.19 -4.41 -12.27
N HIS A 131 12.23 -4.34 -13.19
CA HIS A 131 12.41 -3.72 -14.52
C HIS A 131 12.14 -2.20 -14.48
N PRO A 132 12.67 -1.40 -15.41
CA PRO A 132 13.51 -1.76 -16.55
C PRO A 132 15.02 -1.84 -16.25
N PHE A 133 15.49 -1.42 -15.07
CA PHE A 133 16.93 -1.33 -14.78
C PHE A 133 17.56 -2.62 -14.27
N SER A 134 16.76 -3.68 -14.06
CA SER A 134 17.18 -5.04 -13.69
C SER A 134 18.36 -5.04 -12.72
N ILE A 135 18.13 -4.60 -11.49
CA ILE A 135 19.11 -4.73 -10.40
C ILE A 135 19.25 -6.24 -10.16
N ASN A 136 20.26 -6.86 -10.79
CA ASN A 136 20.40 -8.30 -11.07
C ASN A 136 19.63 -9.18 -10.08
N ASP A 137 18.57 -9.81 -10.59
CA ASP A 137 17.80 -10.86 -9.91
C ASP A 137 17.09 -10.48 -8.61
N TYR A 138 17.21 -9.24 -8.13
CA TYR A 138 16.52 -8.81 -6.92
C TYR A 138 15.07 -8.41 -7.20
N THR A 139 14.17 -8.98 -6.40
CA THR A 139 12.76 -8.59 -6.44
C THR A 139 12.55 -7.26 -5.74
N LEU A 140 11.45 -6.55 -6.06
CA LEU A 140 11.08 -5.32 -5.38
C LEU A 140 11.00 -5.51 -3.85
N LYS A 141 10.42 -6.63 -3.41
CA LYS A 141 10.32 -7.00 -2.00
C LYS A 141 11.69 -7.16 -1.35
N GLN A 142 12.64 -7.78 -2.06
CA GLN A 142 14.00 -7.97 -1.56
C GLN A 142 14.77 -6.65 -1.44
N ILE A 143 14.64 -5.75 -2.42
CA ILE A 143 15.24 -4.41 -2.38
C ILE A 143 14.64 -3.60 -1.23
N PHE A 144 13.31 -3.55 -1.12
CA PHE A 144 12.63 -2.85 -0.03
C PHE A 144 13.08 -3.40 1.34
N TYR A 145 13.18 -4.72 1.49
CA TYR A 145 13.67 -5.35 2.72
C TYR A 145 15.11 -4.98 3.05
N ALA A 146 16.00 -4.98 2.04
CA ALA A 146 17.39 -4.59 2.21
C ALA A 146 17.53 -3.15 2.70
N PHE A 147 16.77 -2.21 2.14
CA PHE A 147 16.78 -0.82 2.59
C PHE A 147 16.24 -0.65 4.01
N ILE A 148 15.09 -1.25 4.32
CA ILE A 148 14.44 -1.02 5.62
C ILE A 148 15.12 -1.73 6.78
N TYR A 149 15.62 -2.93 6.55
CA TYR A 149 16.23 -3.76 7.60
C TYR A 149 17.75 -3.80 7.49
N GLY A 150 18.29 -3.97 6.29
CA GLY A 150 19.74 -4.03 6.06
C GLY A 150 20.46 -2.71 6.38
N ALA A 151 19.88 -1.58 5.99
CA ALA A 151 20.42 -0.26 6.35
C ALA A 151 20.03 0.20 7.77
N GLY A 152 19.33 -0.63 8.56
CA GLY A 152 18.94 -0.31 9.93
C GLY A 152 17.93 0.84 10.08
N ILE A 153 17.12 1.11 9.06
CA ILE A 153 16.15 2.23 9.08
C ILE A 153 15.04 2.01 10.10
N MET A 154 14.46 0.80 10.16
CA MET A 154 13.34 0.50 11.06
C MET A 154 13.66 -0.41 12.24
N HIS A 155 14.89 -0.92 12.30
CA HIS A 155 15.33 -1.82 13.35
C HIS A 155 16.78 -1.55 13.70
N LYS A 156 17.20 -2.07 14.86
CA LYS A 156 18.61 -2.06 15.27
C LYS A 156 19.53 -2.60 14.17
N ILE A 157 20.78 -2.15 14.19
CA ILE A 157 21.83 -2.59 13.27
C ILE A 157 21.83 -4.13 13.20
N PRO A 158 21.71 -4.71 11.99
CA PRO A 158 21.72 -6.16 11.82
C PRO A 158 23.07 -6.75 12.25
N LYS A 159 23.08 -8.00 12.73
CA LYS A 159 24.33 -8.71 13.05
C LYS A 159 25.05 -9.11 11.75
N ASP A 160 26.36 -9.38 11.80
CA ASP A 160 27.23 -9.70 10.64
C ASP A 160 26.83 -10.93 9.79
N LYS A 161 25.75 -11.63 10.15
CA LYS A 161 25.17 -12.75 9.39
C LYS A 161 23.74 -12.49 8.91
N ASP A 162 23.25 -11.26 9.03
CA ASP A 162 21.91 -10.90 8.61
C ASP A 162 21.82 -10.82 7.08
N THR A 163 20.88 -11.58 6.52
CA THR A 163 20.67 -11.66 5.08
C THR A 163 20.21 -10.33 4.49
N ALA A 164 19.53 -9.47 5.26
CA ALA A 164 19.14 -8.14 4.83
C ALA A 164 20.34 -7.21 4.72
N LEU A 165 21.29 -7.27 5.66
CA LEU A 165 22.53 -6.48 5.62
C LEU A 165 23.40 -6.90 4.45
N LYS A 166 23.65 -8.21 4.29
CA LYS A 166 24.42 -8.73 3.16
C LYS A 166 23.81 -8.29 1.83
N ARG A 167 22.49 -8.37 1.69
CA ARG A 167 21.78 -7.94 0.48
C ARG A 167 21.86 -6.42 0.28
N PHE A 168 21.77 -5.63 1.34
CA PHE A 168 21.90 -4.18 1.25
C PHE A 168 23.29 -3.79 0.74
N LEU A 169 24.35 -4.35 1.31
CA LEU A 169 25.73 -4.10 0.87
C LEU A 169 25.92 -4.55 -0.60
N ASP A 170 25.43 -5.73 -0.97
CA ASP A 170 25.52 -6.20 -2.35
C ASP A 170 24.82 -5.26 -3.36
N ILE A 171 23.62 -4.76 -3.03
CA ILE A 171 22.90 -3.80 -3.87
C ILE A 171 23.61 -2.43 -3.90
N TYR A 172 24.14 -1.99 -2.76
CA TYR A 172 24.73 -0.65 -2.66
C TYR A 172 26.11 -0.57 -3.32
N ASP A 173 26.91 -1.63 -3.21
CA ASP A 173 28.29 -1.66 -3.69
C ASP A 173 28.37 -2.01 -5.19
N ASN A 174 27.39 -2.75 -5.74
CA ASN A 174 27.43 -3.22 -7.14
C ASN A 174 26.56 -2.43 -8.12
N TYR A 175 25.74 -1.48 -7.65
CA TYR A 175 24.85 -0.72 -8.54
C TYR A 175 24.92 0.79 -8.26
N PRO A 176 24.81 1.63 -9.30
CA PRO A 176 24.70 3.07 -9.10
C PRO A 176 23.49 3.41 -8.22
N THR A 177 23.72 4.11 -7.11
CA THR A 177 22.70 4.40 -6.09
C THR A 177 21.44 5.05 -6.68
N HIS A 178 21.62 5.98 -7.63
CA HIS A 178 20.49 6.65 -8.29
C HIS A 178 19.58 5.69 -9.05
N ARG A 179 20.13 4.63 -9.67
CA ARG A 179 19.34 3.60 -10.38
C ARG A 179 18.54 2.78 -9.38
N VAL A 180 19.17 2.40 -8.27
CA VAL A 180 18.52 1.64 -7.19
C VAL A 180 17.34 2.43 -6.62
N LEU A 181 17.59 3.70 -6.27
CA LEU A 181 16.56 4.57 -5.71
C LEU A 181 15.43 4.84 -6.72
N TYR A 182 15.76 5.09 -7.99
CA TYR A 182 14.73 5.28 -9.02
C TYR A 182 13.87 4.03 -9.19
N ALA A 183 14.49 2.86 -9.37
CA ALA A 183 13.80 1.59 -9.54
C ALA A 183 12.88 1.29 -8.35
N LEU A 184 13.39 1.43 -7.12
CA LEU A 184 12.59 1.25 -5.90
C LEU A 184 11.37 2.17 -5.89
N ASN A 185 11.55 3.48 -6.09
CA ASN A 185 10.46 4.43 -5.96
C ASN A 185 9.41 4.30 -7.09
N VAL A 186 9.83 4.07 -8.34
CA VAL A 186 8.91 3.84 -9.46
C VAL A 186 8.10 2.57 -9.23
N GLN A 187 8.75 1.47 -8.85
CA GLN A 187 8.06 0.20 -8.63
C GLN A 187 7.11 0.25 -7.43
N LEU A 188 7.47 0.95 -6.35
CA LEU A 188 6.55 1.25 -5.25
C LEU A 188 5.33 2.06 -5.72
N ARG A 189 5.50 3.01 -6.65
CA ARG A 189 4.36 3.74 -7.25
C ARG A 189 3.48 2.84 -8.10
N VAL A 190 4.06 1.90 -8.84
CA VAL A 190 3.32 0.92 -9.66
C VAL A 190 2.45 0.04 -8.76
N ILE A 191 3.01 -0.57 -7.72
CA ILE A 191 2.22 -1.44 -6.82
C ILE A 191 1.13 -0.66 -6.07
N MET A 192 1.33 0.64 -5.80
CA MET A 192 0.29 1.49 -5.20
C MET A 192 -0.94 1.66 -6.09
N ASN A 193 -0.84 1.49 -7.41
CA ASN A 193 -2.02 1.54 -8.28
C ASN A 193 -3.00 0.41 -7.91
N HIS A 194 -2.50 -0.80 -7.66
CA HIS A 194 -3.32 -1.93 -7.20
C HIS A 194 -3.93 -1.69 -5.81
N VAL A 195 -3.15 -1.12 -4.89
CA VAL A 195 -3.63 -0.74 -3.55
C VAL A 195 -4.76 0.28 -3.65
N ASN A 196 -4.59 1.31 -4.48
CA ASN A 196 -5.61 2.34 -4.71
C ASN A 196 -6.89 1.77 -5.32
N ASN A 197 -6.74 0.93 -6.34
CA ASN A 197 -7.81 0.24 -7.01
C ASN A 197 -8.67 -0.58 -6.04
N ILE A 198 -8.05 -1.42 -5.22
CA ILE A 198 -8.74 -2.22 -4.19
C ILE A 198 -9.38 -1.31 -3.14
N ALA A 199 -8.66 -0.30 -2.65
CA ALA A 199 -9.17 0.62 -1.63
C ALA A 199 -10.43 1.37 -2.09
N CYS A 200 -10.50 1.81 -3.36
CA CYS A 200 -11.69 2.45 -3.90
C CYS A 200 -12.93 1.54 -3.87
N ILE A 201 -12.76 0.27 -4.25
CA ILE A 201 -13.85 -0.72 -4.25
C ILE A 201 -14.30 -1.02 -2.83
N ILE A 202 -13.35 -1.33 -1.93
CA ILE A 202 -13.64 -1.61 -0.52
C ILE A 202 -14.31 -0.39 0.12
N TYR A 203 -13.81 0.83 -0.12
CA TYR A 203 -14.40 2.05 0.46
C TYR A 203 -15.84 2.28 0.02
N GLN A 204 -16.15 2.13 -1.28
CA GLN A 204 -17.51 2.29 -1.80
C GLN A 204 -18.48 1.30 -1.13
N ASP A 205 -18.11 0.03 -1.13
CA ASP A 205 -18.96 -1.03 -0.60
C ASP A 205 -19.08 -0.94 0.92
N PHE A 206 -17.97 -0.71 1.63
CA PHE A 206 -17.98 -0.61 3.08
C PHE A 206 -18.81 0.58 3.58
N SER A 207 -18.69 1.75 2.94
CA SER A 207 -19.51 2.93 3.28
C SER A 207 -21.00 2.64 3.06
N TYR A 208 -21.33 1.96 1.97
CA TYR A 208 -22.68 1.50 1.71
C TYR A 208 -23.16 0.48 2.74
N TRP A 209 -22.32 -0.49 3.13
CA TRP A 209 -22.71 -1.51 4.09
C TRP A 209 -22.97 -0.92 5.48
N GLN A 210 -22.13 0.02 5.93
CA GLN A 210 -22.32 0.73 7.18
C GLN A 210 -23.65 1.48 7.22
N SER A 211 -23.98 2.19 6.14
CA SER A 211 -25.23 2.96 6.05
C SER A 211 -26.49 2.09 5.90
N LYS A 212 -26.41 0.99 5.14
CA LYS A 212 -27.58 0.15 4.82
C LYS A 212 -27.88 -0.93 5.85
N TYR A 213 -26.86 -1.60 6.39
CA TYR A 213 -27.03 -2.77 7.26
C TYR A 213 -26.70 -2.48 8.73
N ASN A 214 -26.46 -1.21 9.08
CA ASN A 214 -26.12 -0.80 10.45
C ASN A 214 -24.94 -1.60 11.02
N LEU A 215 -23.89 -1.79 10.20
CA LEU A 215 -22.70 -2.54 10.62
C LEU A 215 -21.99 -1.84 11.78
N VAL A 216 -21.30 -2.64 12.60
CA VAL A 216 -20.47 -2.13 13.70
C VAL A 216 -19.41 -1.18 13.16
N LEU A 217 -19.33 0.02 13.74
CA LEU A 217 -18.35 1.04 13.32
C LEU A 217 -16.92 0.67 13.79
N PRO A 218 -15.88 1.02 13.02
CA PRO A 218 -14.50 0.84 13.43
C PRO A 218 -14.16 1.74 14.63
N ASP A 219 -13.29 1.26 15.53
CA ASP A 219 -12.72 2.06 16.62
C ASP A 219 -11.25 2.42 16.40
N VAL A 220 -10.69 2.08 15.24
CA VAL A 220 -9.35 2.53 14.80
C VAL A 220 -9.29 4.05 14.87
N ARG A 221 -8.27 4.55 15.59
CA ARG A 221 -7.99 5.98 15.66
C ARG A 221 -7.27 6.43 14.41
N TRP A 222 -7.86 7.38 13.70
CA TRP A 222 -7.24 7.94 12.52
C TRP A 222 -5.92 8.62 12.90
N HIS A 223 -4.78 8.10 12.44
CA HIS A 223 -3.43 8.67 12.60
C HIS A 223 -3.34 10.19 12.43
N GLN A 224 -4.08 10.79 11.48
CA GLN A 224 -4.13 12.25 11.31
C GLN A 224 -4.66 12.98 12.55
N ARG A 225 -5.63 12.38 13.23
CA ARG A 225 -6.27 12.93 14.43
C ARG A 225 -5.52 12.64 15.72
N LEU A 226 -4.51 11.76 15.70
CA LEU A 226 -3.73 11.42 16.90
C LEU A 226 -2.94 12.61 17.45
N PHE A 227 -2.58 13.55 16.57
CA PHE A 227 -1.80 14.74 16.90
C PHE A 227 -2.62 16.03 16.77
N GLU A 228 -3.93 15.93 16.54
CA GLU A 228 -4.82 17.09 16.54
C GLU A 228 -5.07 17.53 17.99
N ILE A 229 -4.69 18.77 18.30
CA ILE A 229 -5.02 19.38 19.60
C ILE A 229 -6.50 19.76 19.56
N ASN A 230 -7.35 18.99 20.21
CA ASN A 230 -8.76 19.34 20.41
C ASN A 230 -8.85 20.56 21.32
N LYS A 231 -9.06 21.74 20.74
CA LYS A 231 -9.42 22.96 21.48
C LYS A 231 -10.89 22.89 21.90
N SER A 232 -11.25 22.01 22.84
CA SER A 232 -12.59 22.03 23.45
C SER A 232 -12.61 21.36 24.83
N ASN A 233 -12.36 22.17 25.87
CA ASN A 233 -13.23 22.40 27.04
C ASN A 233 -12.50 23.16 28.17
N ASN A 234 -11.97 24.35 27.87
CA ASN A 234 -11.62 25.35 28.89
C ASN A 234 -12.63 26.52 28.86
N SER A 235 -13.92 26.23 28.72
CA SER A 235 -14.94 27.12 29.26
C SER A 235 -15.03 26.83 30.75
N VAL A 236 -14.09 27.41 31.50
CA VAL A 236 -14.27 27.67 32.92
C VAL A 236 -15.53 28.51 33.01
N GLN A 237 -16.57 27.94 33.63
CA GLN A 237 -17.72 28.72 34.08
C GLN A 237 -17.21 29.68 35.16
N GLU A 238 -17.14 30.96 34.83
CA GLU A 238 -17.20 32.04 35.83
C GLU A 238 -18.66 32.36 36.14
#